data_AF-A0A1T1HHU3-F1
#
_entry.id   AF-A0A1T1HHU3-F1
#
_cell.length_a   1.000
_cell.length_b   1.000
_cell.length_c   1.000
_cell.angle_alpha   90.00
_cell.angle_beta   90.00
_cell.angle_gamma   90.00
#
_symmetry.space_group_name_H-M   'P 1'
#
loop_
_entity.id
_entity.type
_entity.pdbx_description
1 polymer ?
#
loop_
_entity_poly.entity_id
_entity_poly.type
_entity_poly.pdbx_seq_one_letter_code
_entity_poly.pdbx_strand_id
1 'polypeptide(L)'
;MLLISIWSVLFALKIDTASPRDLPIRFNRTRQRIYAYNFNYRWWNPFERWRVIPVAYDWSQVRAERWKKRGATAQGALIIKWGVVLSIVEPDTNKVIDRFPLSTMGADEFAWAYICTYMQQGPSALPPPGPPRDHNNVPWYNLALRLAPKVKWPAEMDRESRTAP
;
A
#
# COMPACT_ATOMS: atom_id res chain seq x y z
N MET A 1 31.96 2.72 17.90
CA MET A 1 32.00 2.38 16.46
C MET A 1 31.37 1.02 16.19
N LEU A 2 31.90 -0.10 16.71
CA LEU A 2 31.35 -1.45 16.46
C LEU A 2 29.85 -1.62 16.82
N LEU A 3 29.42 -1.12 17.99
CA LEU A 3 28.02 -1.17 18.43
C LEU A 3 27.06 -0.41 17.50
N ILE A 4 27.50 0.72 16.96
CA ILE A 4 26.72 1.54 16.02
C ILE A 4 26.59 0.79 14.69
N SER A 5 27.69 0.23 14.20
CA SER A 5 27.68 -0.58 12.97
C SER A 5 26.78 -1.81 13.10
N ILE A 6 26.85 -2.55 14.21
CA ILE A 6 25.99 -3.70 14.48
C ILE A 6 24.51 -3.25 14.53
N TRP A 7 24.21 -2.15 15.23
CA TRP A 7 22.86 -1.61 15.31
C TRP A 7 22.33 -1.22 13.92
N SER A 8 23.12 -0.53 13.09
CA SER A 8 22.73 -0.15 11.73
C SER A 8 22.46 -1.36 10.82
N VAL A 9 23.28 -2.42 10.93
CA VAL A 9 23.08 -3.66 10.16
C VAL A 9 21.80 -4.37 10.60
N LEU A 10 21.57 -4.53 11.91
CA LEU A 10 20.34 -5.13 12.42
C LEU A 10 19.10 -4.31 12.05
N PHE A 11 19.22 -2.98 12.04
CA PHE A 11 18.17 -2.07 11.61
C PHE A 11 17.82 -2.26 10.13
N ALA A 12 18.84 -2.27 9.25
CA ALA A 12 18.66 -2.48 7.82
C ALA A 12 18.03 -3.85 7.51
N LEU A 13 18.52 -4.91 8.16
CA LEU A 13 17.95 -6.25 8.05
C LEU A 13 16.47 -6.25 8.46
N LYS A 14 16.11 -5.58 9.57
CA LYS A 14 14.71 -5.48 9.98
C LYS A 14 13.85 -4.75 8.96
N ILE A 15 14.33 -3.65 8.37
CA ILE A 15 13.60 -2.93 7.31
C ILE A 15 13.31 -3.85 6.14
N ASP A 16 14.31 -4.62 5.69
CA ASP A 16 14.18 -5.48 4.52
C ASP A 16 13.34 -6.73 4.78
N THR A 17 13.38 -7.31 5.98
CA THR A 17 12.68 -8.57 6.28
C THR A 17 11.36 -8.40 7.01
N ALA A 18 11.14 -7.31 7.75
CA ALA A 18 9.92 -7.11 8.53
C ALA A 18 8.87 -6.25 7.81
N SER A 19 9.25 -5.57 6.73
CA SER A 19 8.28 -4.89 5.87
C SER A 19 7.40 -5.93 5.18
N PRO A 20 6.06 -5.75 5.19
CA PRO A 20 5.15 -6.64 4.49
C PRO A 20 5.50 -6.67 3.00
N ARG A 21 5.50 -7.88 2.43
CA ARG A 21 5.85 -8.08 1.04
C ARG A 21 4.95 -7.27 0.11
N ASP A 22 3.65 -7.39 0.34
CA ASP A 22 2.60 -6.76 -0.45
C ASP A 22 1.56 -6.16 0.49
N LEU A 23 1.01 -5.03 0.08
CA LEU A 23 -0.13 -4.38 0.73
C LEU A 23 -1.25 -4.24 -0.30
N PRO A 24 -1.89 -5.35 -0.70
CA PRO A 24 -2.94 -5.30 -1.71
C PRO A 24 -4.13 -4.49 -1.21
N ILE A 25 -4.69 -3.65 -2.09
CA ILE A 25 -5.92 -2.91 -1.86
C ILE A 25 -7.03 -3.60 -2.66
N ARG A 26 -8.13 -3.94 -1.99
CA ARG A 26 -9.31 -4.53 -2.61
C ARG A 26 -10.44 -3.52 -2.68
N PHE A 27 -11.10 -3.46 -3.82
CA PHE A 27 -12.24 -2.59 -4.07
C PHE A 27 -13.49 -3.44 -4.27
N ASN A 28 -14.48 -3.28 -3.40
CA ASN A 28 -15.79 -3.91 -3.55
C ASN A 28 -16.82 -2.86 -3.96
N ARG A 29 -17.20 -2.89 -5.24
CA ARG A 29 -18.22 -2.00 -5.80
C ARG A 29 -19.58 -2.20 -5.15
N THR A 30 -20.04 -3.45 -5.01
CA THR A 30 -21.38 -3.76 -4.49
C THR A 30 -21.59 -3.27 -3.07
N ARG A 31 -20.55 -3.29 -2.24
CA ARG A 31 -20.56 -2.77 -0.87
C ARG A 31 -20.17 -1.30 -0.78
N GLN A 32 -19.71 -0.69 -1.88
CA GLN A 32 -19.08 0.63 -1.90
C GLN A 32 -18.00 0.76 -0.81
N ARG A 33 -17.11 -0.24 -0.71
CA ARG A 33 -16.08 -0.34 0.33
C ARG A 33 -14.71 -0.64 -0.24
N ILE A 34 -13.69 -0.17 0.47
CA ILE A 34 -12.30 -0.51 0.24
C ILE A 34 -11.77 -1.31 1.42
N TYR A 35 -10.91 -2.28 1.13
CA TYR A 35 -10.22 -3.07 2.13
C TYR A 35 -8.72 -2.96 1.86
N ALA A 36 -7.96 -2.62 2.88
CA ALA A 36 -6.54 -2.38 2.77
C ALA A 36 -5.82 -2.88 4.03
N TYR A 37 -4.50 -2.84 3.98
CA TYR A 37 -3.65 -3.08 5.12
C TYR A 37 -2.93 -1.82 5.50
N ASN A 38 -3.17 -1.34 6.72
CA ASN A 38 -2.43 -0.24 7.29
C ASN A 38 -1.15 -0.79 7.94
N PHE A 39 -0.01 -0.50 7.33
CA PHE A 39 1.29 -0.88 7.85
C PHE A 39 1.82 0.21 8.79
N ASN A 40 1.63 -0.02 10.08
CA ASN A 40 2.09 0.86 11.13
C ASN A 40 3.52 0.48 11.53
N TYR A 41 4.47 1.33 11.16
CA TYR A 41 5.87 1.20 11.53
C TYR A 41 6.44 2.55 11.97
N ARG A 42 7.41 2.50 12.89
CA ARG A 42 8.20 3.67 13.28
C ARG A 42 9.59 3.55 12.68
N TRP A 43 9.90 4.42 11.73
CA TRP A 43 11.17 4.42 11.00
C TRP A 43 12.40 4.65 11.89
N TRP A 44 12.25 5.19 13.09
CA TRP A 44 13.34 5.41 14.04
C TRP A 44 13.42 4.36 15.16
N ASN A 45 12.39 3.51 15.32
CA ASN A 45 12.33 2.53 16.41
C ASN A 45 12.34 1.08 15.88
N PRO A 46 13.51 0.42 15.84
CA PRO A 46 13.61 -0.99 15.47
C PRO A 46 13.16 -1.98 16.56
N PHE A 47 12.85 -1.54 17.77
CA PHE A 47 12.41 -2.45 18.84
C PHE A 47 10.89 -2.58 18.89
N GLU A 48 10.17 -1.63 18.31
CA GLU A 48 8.71 -1.69 18.22
C GLU A 48 8.27 -2.78 17.25
N ARG A 49 7.23 -3.52 17.63
CA ARG A 49 6.62 -4.50 16.75
C ARG A 49 5.86 -3.76 15.65
N TRP A 50 6.38 -3.81 14.43
CA TRP A 50 5.67 -3.29 13.26
C TRP A 50 4.46 -4.18 12.99
N ARG A 51 3.31 -3.57 12.77
CA ARG A 51 2.03 -4.28 12.65
C ARG A 51 1.35 -3.91 11.35
N VAL A 52 0.81 -4.95 10.71
CA VAL A 52 -0.06 -4.82 9.56
C VAL A 52 -1.48 -4.98 10.07
N ILE A 53 -2.26 -3.91 10.02
CA ILE A 53 -3.64 -3.89 10.52
C ILE A 53 -4.58 -3.94 9.31
N PRO A 54 -5.42 -4.98 9.18
CA PRO A 54 -6.45 -5.00 8.16
C PRO A 54 -7.50 -3.93 8.49
N VAL A 55 -7.79 -3.05 7.53
CA VAL A 55 -8.72 -1.94 7.67
C VAL A 55 -9.72 -1.94 6.52
N ALA A 56 -10.94 -1.50 6.81
CA ALA A 56 -12.00 -1.33 5.84
C ALA A 56 -12.58 0.07 5.96
N TYR A 57 -12.82 0.72 4.83
CA TYR A 57 -13.38 2.07 4.76
C TYR A 57 -14.48 2.14 3.72
N ASP A 58 -15.43 3.04 3.91
CA ASP A 58 -16.45 3.31 2.90
C ASP A 58 -15.85 4.13 1.75
N TRP A 59 -16.29 3.85 0.53
CA TRP A 59 -15.80 4.51 -0.69
C TRP A 59 -16.02 6.02 -0.66
N SER A 60 -17.09 6.48 0.02
CA SER A 60 -17.38 7.90 0.23
C SER A 60 -16.29 8.66 0.98
N GLN A 61 -15.45 7.96 1.75
CA GLN A 61 -14.33 8.52 2.52
C GLN A 61 -13.05 8.66 1.70
N VAL A 62 -12.96 8.00 0.54
CA VAL A 62 -11.74 7.92 -0.25
C VAL A 62 -11.57 9.18 -1.10
N ARG A 63 -10.39 9.79 -1.04
CA ARG A 63 -9.98 10.90 -1.90
C ARG A 63 -8.63 10.59 -2.53
N ALA A 64 -8.41 11.05 -3.76
CA ALA A 64 -7.09 11.00 -4.37
C ALA A 64 -6.31 12.25 -4.01
N GLU A 65 -5.16 12.06 -3.35
CA GLU A 65 -4.21 13.12 -3.04
C GLU A 65 -2.99 12.98 -3.96
N ARG A 66 -2.67 14.02 -4.72
CA ARG A 66 -1.45 14.07 -5.52
C ARG A 66 -0.31 14.58 -4.65
N TRP A 67 0.80 13.84 -4.60
CA TRP A 67 1.97 14.24 -3.83
C TRP A 67 3.20 14.41 -4.72
N LYS A 68 4.08 15.32 -4.33
CA LYS A 68 5.38 15.56 -4.98
C LYS A 68 6.43 15.78 -3.92
N LYS A 69 7.46 14.94 -3.91
CA LYS A 69 8.62 15.06 -3.03
C LYS A 69 9.87 15.33 -3.85
N ARG A 70 10.60 16.38 -3.51
CA ARG A 70 11.94 16.65 -4.02
C ARG A 70 12.96 16.28 -2.94
N GLY A 71 14.04 15.62 -3.35
CA GLY A 71 15.19 15.35 -2.51
C GLY A 71 16.46 15.42 -3.34
N ALA A 72 17.61 15.36 -2.70
CA ALA A 72 18.90 15.23 -3.36
C ALA A 72 19.55 13.90 -2.96
N THR A 73 20.21 13.25 -3.90
CA THR A 73 21.16 12.17 -3.58
C THR A 73 22.33 12.73 -2.79
N ALA A 74 23.08 11.86 -2.11
CA ALA A 74 24.33 12.25 -1.46
C ALA A 74 25.35 12.86 -2.46
N GLN A 75 25.25 12.54 -3.75
CA GLN A 75 26.06 13.13 -4.83
C GLN A 75 25.46 14.43 -5.43
N GLY A 76 24.40 14.99 -4.84
CA GLY A 76 23.79 16.26 -5.29
C GLY A 76 22.81 16.14 -6.46
N ALA A 77 22.62 14.97 -7.05
CA ALA A 77 21.60 14.76 -8.09
C ALA A 77 20.18 14.90 -7.52
N LEU A 78 19.32 15.64 -8.20
CA LEU A 78 17.94 15.89 -7.80
C LEU A 78 17.07 14.65 -8.02
N ILE A 79 16.47 14.14 -6.94
CA ILE A 79 15.43 13.11 -6.98
C ILE A 79 14.08 13.80 -6.87
N ILE A 80 13.27 13.72 -7.92
CA ILE A 80 11.86 14.13 -7.87
C ILE A 80 11.01 12.85 -7.91
N LYS A 81 10.23 12.63 -6.86
CA LYS A 81 9.20 11.59 -6.82
C LYS A 81 7.84 12.25 -6.80
N TRP A 82 6.92 11.73 -7.59
CA TRP A 82 5.52 12.13 -7.56
C TRP A 82 4.64 10.88 -7.71
N GLY A 83 3.41 10.99 -7.24
CA GLY A 83 2.45 9.90 -7.24
C GLY A 83 1.06 10.35 -6.82
N VAL A 84 0.14 9.40 -6.86
CA VAL A 84 -1.18 9.52 -6.22
C VAL A 84 -1.22 8.59 -5.00
N VAL A 85 -1.76 9.11 -3.91
CA VAL A 85 -2.04 8.38 -2.69
C VAL A 85 -3.54 8.43 -2.44
N LEU A 86 -4.12 7.30 -2.03
CA LEU A 86 -5.50 7.26 -1.55
C LEU A 86 -5.50 7.76 -0.11
N SER A 87 -6.12 8.90 0.11
CA SER A 87 -6.27 9.52 1.42
C SER A 87 -7.68 9.24 1.92
N ILE A 88 -7.77 8.62 3.09
CA ILE A 88 -9.03 8.34 3.76
C ILE A 88 -9.36 9.53 4.64
N VAL A 89 -10.52 10.13 4.39
CA VAL A 89 -11.01 11.27 5.16
C VAL A 89 -12.06 10.76 6.14
N GLU A 90 -11.94 11.18 7.40
CA GLU A 90 -12.95 10.89 8.41
C GLU A 90 -14.30 11.50 8.01
N PRO A 91 -15.44 10.80 8.23
CA PRO A 91 -16.76 11.32 7.86
C PRO A 91 -17.03 12.64 8.58
N ASP A 92 -17.68 13.57 7.90
CA ASP A 92 -18.06 14.89 8.44
C ASP A 92 -16.89 15.77 8.90
N THR A 93 -15.64 15.38 8.63
CA THR A 93 -14.45 16.19 8.84
C THR A 93 -13.61 16.26 7.57
N ASN A 94 -12.67 17.21 7.51
CA ASN A 94 -11.67 17.29 6.43
C ASN A 94 -10.34 16.65 6.83
N LYS A 95 -10.36 15.79 7.86
CA LYS A 95 -9.15 15.22 8.45
C LYS A 95 -8.79 13.91 7.75
N VAL A 96 -7.58 13.85 7.21
CA VAL A 96 -7.03 12.61 6.63
C VAL A 96 -6.55 11.71 7.76
N ILE A 97 -7.16 10.53 7.88
CA ILE A 97 -6.82 9.52 8.90
C ILE A 97 -5.77 8.53 8.41
N ASP A 98 -5.87 8.08 7.16
CA ASP A 98 -5.01 7.05 6.57
C ASP A 98 -4.62 7.40 5.15
N ARG A 99 -3.46 6.89 4.72
CA ARG A 99 -2.90 7.10 3.38
C ARG A 99 -2.37 5.79 2.80
N PHE A 100 -2.84 5.42 1.62
CA PHE A 100 -2.40 4.23 0.89
C PHE A 100 -1.77 4.61 -0.45
N PRO A 101 -0.48 4.30 -0.68
CA PRO A 101 0.17 4.63 -1.95
C PRO A 101 -0.46 3.82 -3.08
N LEU A 102 -0.90 4.50 -4.14
CA LEU A 102 -1.52 3.84 -5.29
C LEU A 102 -0.50 3.61 -6.41
N SER A 103 0.24 4.66 -6.76
CA SER A 103 1.22 4.61 -7.84
C SER A 103 2.37 5.57 -7.58
N THR A 104 3.51 5.27 -8.18
CA THR A 104 4.73 6.07 -8.08
C THR A 104 5.27 6.25 -9.49
N MET A 105 5.61 7.49 -9.86
CA MET A 105 6.24 7.84 -11.14
C MET A 105 5.34 7.76 -12.39
N GLY A 106 4.18 8.45 -12.37
CA GLY A 106 3.58 8.99 -13.59
C GLY A 106 2.48 8.17 -14.28
N ALA A 107 2.14 6.99 -13.78
CA ALA A 107 0.92 6.26 -14.20
C ALA A 107 -0.32 6.67 -13.37
N ASP A 108 -0.23 7.80 -12.67
CA ASP A 108 -0.99 8.06 -11.44
C ASP A 108 -2.43 8.51 -11.72
N GLU A 109 -2.64 9.30 -12.76
CA GLU A 109 -3.96 9.80 -13.17
C GLU A 109 -4.81 8.67 -13.79
N PHE A 110 -4.19 7.77 -14.55
CA PHE A 110 -4.86 6.61 -15.14
C PHE A 110 -5.31 5.60 -14.08
N ALA A 111 -4.50 5.37 -13.04
CA ALA A 111 -4.85 4.44 -11.96
C ALA A 111 -6.07 4.93 -11.16
N TRP A 112 -6.13 6.22 -10.84
CA TRP A 112 -7.29 6.79 -10.14
C TRP A 112 -8.56 6.77 -11.01
N ALA A 113 -8.46 7.17 -12.28
CA ALA A 113 -9.57 7.12 -13.21
C ALA A 113 -10.10 5.69 -13.39
N TYR A 114 -9.21 4.71 -13.48
CA TYR A 114 -9.55 3.28 -13.56
C TYR A 114 -10.37 2.83 -12.34
N ILE A 115 -9.93 3.18 -11.13
CA ILE A 115 -10.65 2.83 -9.90
C ILE A 115 -12.02 3.53 -9.85
N CYS A 116 -12.10 4.82 -10.21
CA CYS A 116 -13.37 5.53 -10.26
C CYS A 116 -14.36 4.86 -11.22
N THR A 117 -13.91 4.54 -12.44
CA THR A 117 -14.73 3.85 -13.44
C THR A 117 -15.17 2.48 -12.95
N TYR A 118 -14.27 1.71 -12.32
CA TYR A 118 -14.62 0.44 -11.68
C TYR A 118 -15.72 0.61 -10.62
N MET A 119 -15.58 1.57 -9.71
CA MET A 119 -16.52 1.76 -8.60
C MET A 119 -17.87 2.31 -9.08
N GLN A 120 -17.90 3.12 -10.14
CA GLN A 120 -19.13 3.70 -10.68
C GLN A 120 -19.84 2.72 -11.63
N GLN A 121 -19.16 2.27 -12.67
CA GLN A 121 -19.76 1.56 -13.81
C GLN A 121 -19.57 0.04 -13.73
N GLY A 122 -18.61 -0.44 -12.92
CA GLY A 122 -18.33 -1.86 -12.74
C GLY A 122 -17.29 -2.41 -13.72
N PRO A 123 -17.03 -3.73 -13.65
CA PRO A 123 -15.97 -4.37 -14.44
C PRO A 123 -16.22 -4.35 -15.96
N SER A 124 -17.48 -4.22 -16.40
CA SER A 124 -17.85 -4.17 -17.82
C SER A 124 -17.40 -2.89 -18.52
N ALA A 125 -17.15 -1.81 -17.77
CA ALA A 125 -16.70 -0.53 -18.31
C ALA A 125 -15.17 -0.42 -18.43
N LEU A 126 -14.44 -1.46 -18.02
CA LEU A 126 -12.99 -1.50 -18.02
C LEU A 126 -12.48 -2.46 -19.08
N PRO A 127 -11.26 -2.23 -19.62
CA PRO A 127 -10.61 -3.25 -20.40
C PRO A 127 -10.48 -4.55 -19.58
N PRO A 128 -10.59 -5.72 -20.23
CA PRO A 128 -10.48 -6.99 -19.55
C PRO A 128 -9.17 -7.05 -18.75
N PRO A 129 -9.20 -7.48 -17.48
CA PRO A 129 -8.00 -7.53 -16.67
C PRO A 129 -7.01 -8.53 -17.29
N GLY A 130 -5.72 -8.20 -17.18
CA GLY A 130 -4.66 -9.15 -17.50
C GLY A 130 -4.69 -10.37 -16.57
N PRO A 131 -3.93 -11.43 -16.89
CA PRO A 131 -3.85 -12.61 -16.03
C PRO A 131 -3.39 -12.20 -14.62
N PRO A 132 -3.98 -12.79 -13.56
CA PRO A 132 -3.62 -12.46 -12.19
C PRO A 132 -2.14 -12.79 -11.99
N ARG A 133 -1.36 -11.76 -11.62
CA ARG A 133 0.04 -11.95 -11.30
C ARG A 133 0.14 -12.64 -9.94
N ASP A 134 0.86 -13.75 -9.86
CA ASP A 134 1.19 -14.33 -8.56
C ASP A 134 2.25 -13.47 -7.87
N HIS A 135 1.82 -12.66 -6.91
CA HIS A 135 2.72 -11.84 -6.10
C HIS A 135 3.64 -12.69 -5.19
N ASN A 136 3.34 -13.98 -5.00
CA ASN A 136 4.22 -14.90 -4.28
C ASN A 136 5.34 -15.49 -5.14
N ASN A 137 5.25 -15.36 -6.47
CA ASN A 137 6.27 -15.85 -7.38
C ASN A 137 7.47 -14.90 -7.40
N VAL A 138 8.34 -15.07 -6.39
CA VAL A 138 9.54 -14.26 -6.17
C VAL A 138 10.77 -15.06 -6.63
N PRO A 139 11.67 -14.46 -7.45
CA PRO A 139 12.90 -15.12 -7.87
C PRO A 139 13.73 -15.64 -6.68
N TRP A 140 14.38 -16.79 -6.85
CA TRP A 140 15.07 -17.50 -5.77
C TRP A 140 16.16 -16.66 -5.08
N TYR A 141 16.80 -15.75 -5.81
CA TYR A 141 17.88 -14.89 -5.32
C TYR A 141 17.40 -13.70 -4.47
N ASN A 142 16.11 -13.37 -4.47
CA ASN A 142 15.55 -12.27 -3.67
C ASN A 142 15.21 -12.72 -2.24
N LEU A 143 16.25 -13.02 -1.45
CA LEU A 143 16.11 -13.55 -0.09
C LEU A 143 15.28 -12.63 0.83
N ALA A 144 15.48 -11.31 0.76
CA ALA A 144 14.73 -10.33 1.56
C ALA A 144 13.22 -10.43 1.31
N LEU A 145 12.80 -10.40 0.04
CA LEU A 145 11.38 -10.54 -0.33
C LEU A 145 10.81 -11.90 0.07
N ARG A 146 11.61 -12.97 0.02
CA ARG A 146 11.17 -14.32 0.46
C ARG A 146 10.93 -14.39 1.96
N LEU A 147 11.76 -13.72 2.76
CA LEU A 147 11.63 -13.63 4.22
C LEU A 147 10.56 -12.63 4.67
N ALA A 148 10.23 -11.65 3.82
CA ALA A 148 9.19 -10.67 4.11
C ALA A 148 7.85 -11.35 4.45
N PRO A 149 7.17 -10.91 5.53
CA PRO A 149 5.92 -11.51 5.97
C PRO A 149 4.86 -11.40 4.88
N LYS A 150 4.24 -12.55 4.58
CA LYS A 150 3.08 -12.61 3.68
C LYS A 150 1.85 -12.15 4.44
N VAL A 151 1.14 -11.18 3.87
CA VAL A 151 -0.08 -10.68 4.48
C VAL A 151 -1.25 -11.62 4.14
N LYS A 152 -1.98 -12.06 5.16
CA LYS A 152 -3.17 -12.92 5.03
C LYS A 152 -4.40 -12.13 5.45
N TRP A 153 -5.48 -12.23 4.67
CA TRP A 153 -6.74 -11.56 5.00
C TRP A 153 -7.41 -12.30 6.15
N PRO A 154 -7.94 -11.58 7.17
CA PRO A 154 -8.82 -12.21 8.14
C PRO A 154 -9.96 -12.91 7.41
N ALA A 155 -10.34 -14.11 7.84
CA ALA A 155 -11.28 -14.95 7.08
C ALA A 155 -12.62 -14.25 6.79
N GLU A 156 -13.14 -13.52 7.78
CA GLU A 156 -14.37 -12.74 7.64
C GLU A 156 -14.23 -11.61 6.62
N MET A 157 -13.16 -10.82 6.70
CA MET A 157 -12.88 -9.73 5.77
C MET A 157 -12.57 -10.25 4.36
N ASP A 158 -11.89 -11.40 4.24
CA ASP A 158 -11.64 -12.03 2.94
C ASP A 158 -12.96 -12.37 2.25
N ARG A 159 -13.90 -12.96 3.00
CA ARG A 159 -15.25 -13.26 2.51
C ARG A 159 -16.00 -11.99 2.15
N GLU A 160 -16.09 -11.03 3.07
CA GLU A 160 -16.83 -9.77 2.87
C GLU A 160 -16.33 -9.00 1.64
N SER A 161 -15.01 -8.92 1.46
CA SER A 161 -14.40 -8.20 0.33
C SER A 161 -14.72 -8.84 -1.03
N ARG A 162 -15.12 -10.11 -1.07
CA ARG A 162 -15.38 -10.89 -2.29
C ARG A 162 -16.87 -11.10 -2.58
N THR A 163 -17.74 -10.85 -1.61
CA THR A 163 -19.19 -11.10 -1.74
C THR A 163 -19.99 -9.80 -1.77
N ALA A 164 -21.15 -9.84 -2.43
CA ALA A 164 -22.16 -8.81 -2.32
C ALA A 164 -22.80 -8.78 -0.89
N PRO A 165 -23.45 -7.67 -0.49
CA PRO A 165 -24.34 -7.62 0.68
C PRO A 165 -25.36 -8.75 0.73
#